data_AF-D9XS26-F1
#
_entry.id   AF-D9XS26-F1
#
_cell.length_a   1.000
_cell.length_b   1.000
_cell.length_c   1.000
_cell.angle_alpha   90.00
_cell.angle_beta   90.00
_cell.angle_gamma   90.00
#
_symmetry.space_group_name_H-M   'P 1'
#
loop_
_entity.id
_entity.type
_entity.pdbx_description
1 polymer ?
#
loop_
_entity_poly.entity_id
_entity_poly.type
_entity_poly.pdbx_seq_one_letter_code
_entity_poly.pdbx_strand_id
1 'polypeptide(L)'
;MLSEPRSGRLAAWGNALLAGLVSPDDAVLAVVGEDAVHRVEGLPGEPAPVGLTLALGRLRALGVTGLRVALPVPGHPLGLSGPPEFNARALEVEEAVVCEG
;
A
#
# COMPACT_ATOMS: atom_id res chain seq x y z
N MET A 1 -15.54 1.15 -18.69
CA MET A 1 -14.07 1.22 -18.54
C MET A 1 -13.78 0.72 -17.14
N LEU A 2 -12.97 -0.32 -16.96
CA LEU A 2 -12.61 -0.80 -15.62
C LEU A 2 -11.62 0.22 -15.04
N SER A 3 -11.96 0.82 -13.90
CA SER A 3 -11.02 1.69 -13.17
C SER A 3 -10.04 0.82 -12.42
N GLU A 4 -8.75 1.12 -12.55
CA GLU A 4 -7.73 0.46 -11.73
C GLU A 4 -7.80 1.00 -10.29
N PRO A 5 -7.96 0.14 -9.27
CA PRO A 5 -7.97 0.57 -7.88
C PRO A 5 -6.60 1.11 -7.47
N ARG A 6 -6.56 2.12 -6.58
CA ARG A 6 -5.30 2.73 -6.11
C ARG A 6 -4.41 1.70 -5.42
N SER A 7 -5.03 0.80 -4.65
CA SER A 7 -4.38 -0.34 -4.01
C SER A 7 -3.70 -1.27 -5.02
N GLY A 8 -4.30 -1.45 -6.21
CA GLY A 8 -3.75 -2.23 -7.31
C GLY A 8 -2.41 -1.68 -7.80
N ARG A 9 -2.38 -0.38 -8.14
CA ARG A 9 -1.13 0.30 -8.55
C ARG A 9 -0.07 0.26 -7.46
N LEU A 10 -0.46 0.57 -6.22
CA LEU A 10 0.44 0.53 -5.07
C LEU A 10 1.09 -0.85 -4.89
N ALA A 11 0.29 -1.92 -4.93
CA ALA A 11 0.81 -3.27 -4.77
C ALA A 11 1.70 -3.68 -5.97
N ALA A 12 1.28 -3.39 -7.21
CA ALA A 12 2.03 -3.79 -8.39
C ALA A 12 3.42 -3.14 -8.44
N TRP A 13 3.49 -1.81 -8.34
CA TRP A 13 4.75 -1.06 -8.44
C TRP A 13 5.57 -1.13 -7.15
N GLY A 14 4.93 -1.22 -5.98
CA GLY A 14 5.61 -1.47 -4.72
C GLY A 14 6.31 -2.84 -4.71
N ASN A 15 5.68 -3.90 -5.24
CA ASN A 15 6.34 -5.20 -5.39
C ASN A 15 7.47 -5.16 -6.42
N ALA A 16 7.31 -4.43 -7.54
CA ALA A 16 8.39 -4.25 -8.50
C ALA A 16 9.61 -3.58 -7.86
N LEU A 17 9.40 -2.59 -6.98
CA LEU A 17 10.45 -1.97 -6.19
C LEU A 17 11.09 -2.94 -5.19
N LEU A 18 10.29 -3.69 -4.44
CA LEU A 18 10.79 -4.68 -3.46
C LEU A 18 11.61 -5.79 -4.13
N ALA A 19 11.23 -6.18 -5.35
CA ALA A 19 11.96 -7.12 -6.18
C ALA A 19 13.20 -6.51 -6.89
N GLY A 20 13.45 -5.21 -6.74
CA GLY A 20 14.58 -4.52 -7.36
C GLY A 20 14.47 -4.36 -8.89
N LEU A 21 13.25 -4.42 -9.44
CA LEU A 21 13.00 -4.34 -10.89
C LEU A 21 12.92 -2.91 -11.40
N VAL A 22 12.65 -1.95 -10.52
CA VAL A 22 12.49 -0.52 -10.84
C VAL A 22 13.16 0.35 -9.77
N SER A 23 13.44 1.60 -10.11
CA SER A 23 13.93 2.58 -9.13
C SER A 23 12.80 3.01 -8.17
N PRO A 24 13.13 3.53 -6.96
CA PRO A 24 12.13 4.09 -6.05
C PRO A 24 11.29 5.20 -6.68
N ASP A 25 11.91 6.07 -7.49
CA ASP A 25 11.23 7.20 -8.12
C ASP A 25 10.26 6.73 -9.22
N ASP A 26 10.66 5.78 -10.06
CA ASP A 26 9.78 5.19 -11.09
C ASP A 26 8.57 4.50 -10.44
N ALA A 27 8.80 3.72 -9.38
CA ALA A 27 7.73 3.06 -8.67
C ALA A 27 6.73 4.08 -8.12
N VAL A 28 7.20 5.13 -7.45
CA VAL A 28 6.33 6.16 -6.86
C VAL A 28 5.59 6.96 -7.92
N LEU A 29 6.25 7.34 -9.02
CA LEU A 29 5.59 8.01 -10.14
C LEU A 29 4.47 7.16 -10.72
N ALA A 30 4.69 5.85 -10.88
CA ALA A 30 3.69 4.95 -11.43
C ALA A 30 2.54 4.65 -10.44
N VAL A 31 2.82 4.57 -9.13
CA VAL A 31 1.76 4.47 -8.10
C VAL A 31 0.88 5.71 -8.10
N VAL A 32 1.49 6.91 -8.15
CA VAL A 32 0.74 8.18 -8.15
C VAL A 32 -0.05 8.31 -9.45
N GLY A 33 0.58 8.15 -10.61
CA GLY A 33 -0.03 8.38 -11.92
C GLY A 33 -0.79 9.71 -11.98
N GLU A 34 -2.09 9.66 -12.22
CA GLU A 34 -2.95 10.86 -12.27
C GLU A 34 -3.56 11.27 -10.90
N ASP A 35 -3.18 10.58 -9.82
CA ASP A 35 -3.69 10.85 -8.48
C ASP A 35 -2.94 11.99 -7.77
N ALA A 36 -3.45 12.43 -6.62
CA ALA A 36 -2.72 13.31 -5.73
C ALA A 36 -1.47 12.62 -5.16
N VAL A 37 -0.45 13.40 -4.80
CA VAL A 37 0.75 12.87 -4.12
C VAL A 37 0.35 12.20 -2.80
N HIS A 38 0.76 10.95 -2.63
CA HIS A 38 0.44 10.17 -1.44
C HIS A 38 1.36 10.51 -0.27
N ARG A 39 0.76 10.62 0.92
CA ARG A 39 1.48 10.68 2.19
C ARG A 39 1.09 9.49 3.06
N VAL A 40 2.08 8.92 3.76
CA VAL A 40 1.92 7.74 4.60
C VAL A 40 2.02 8.16 6.05
N GLU A 41 1.01 7.83 6.85
CA GLU A 41 0.93 8.12 8.28
C GLU A 41 1.07 6.82 9.10
N GLY A 42 1.46 6.92 10.37
CA GLY A 42 1.54 5.78 11.27
C GLY A 42 2.68 4.79 10.95
N LEU A 43 3.65 5.20 10.14
CA LEU A 43 4.81 4.39 9.79
C LEU A 43 5.75 4.25 11.01
N PRO A 44 6.13 3.03 11.42
CA PRO A 44 7.01 2.83 12.57
C PRO A 44 8.33 3.59 12.42
N GLY A 45 8.67 4.39 13.44
CA GLY A 45 9.90 5.20 13.46
C GLY A 45 9.79 6.58 12.83
N GLU A 46 8.66 6.95 12.24
CA GLU A 46 8.43 8.29 11.70
C GLU A 46 7.40 9.07 12.56
N PRO A 47 7.75 10.28 13.06
CA PRO A 47 6.88 11.03 13.97
C PRO A 47 5.76 11.80 13.27
N ALA A 48 5.79 11.87 11.94
CA ALA A 48 4.85 12.62 11.12
C ALA A 48 4.65 11.91 9.78
N PRO A 49 3.60 12.28 9.01
CA PRO A 49 3.39 11.69 7.70
C PRO A 49 4.55 11.95 6.74
N VAL A 50 4.95 10.92 6.00
CA VAL A 50 6.08 10.95 5.07
C VAL A 50 5.66 10.70 3.63
N GLY A 51 6.52 11.05 2.68
CA GLY A 51 6.30 10.73 1.27
C GLY A 51 6.39 9.22 0.99
N LEU A 52 5.70 8.77 -0.06
CA LEU A 52 5.64 7.35 -0.44
C LEU A 52 7.02 6.71 -0.66
N THR A 53 7.98 7.44 -1.25
CA THR A 53 9.34 6.95 -1.48
C THR A 53 10.03 6.52 -0.18
N LEU A 54 9.98 7.39 0.85
CA LEU A 54 10.57 7.09 2.16
C LEU A 54 9.81 5.92 2.82
N ALA A 55 8.49 5.92 2.72
CA ALA A 55 7.67 4.86 3.30
C ALA A 55 8.01 3.47 2.75
N LEU A 56 8.15 3.33 1.43
CA LEU A 56 8.53 2.06 0.80
C LEU A 56 9.93 1.61 1.23
N GLY A 57 10.88 2.54 1.33
CA GLY A 57 12.22 2.25 1.86
C GLY A 57 12.22 1.77 3.32
N ARG A 58 11.38 2.39 4.16
CA ARG A 58 11.20 1.99 5.57
C ARG A 58 10.52 0.64 5.71
N LEU A 59 9.46 0.37 4.94
CA LEU A 59 8.79 -0.94 4.94
C LEU A 59 9.77 -2.05 4.59
N ARG A 60 10.61 -1.83 3.57
CA ARG A 60 11.71 -2.76 3.24
C ARG A 60 12.69 -2.95 4.41
N ALA A 61 13.07 -1.88 5.09
CA ALA A 61 13.94 -1.95 6.27
C ALA A 61 13.28 -2.67 7.47
N LEU A 62 11.95 -2.64 7.56
CA LEU A 62 11.16 -3.38 8.55
C LEU A 62 10.96 -4.86 8.19
N GLY A 63 11.50 -5.33 7.06
CA GLY A 63 11.43 -6.73 6.64
C GLY A 63 10.30 -7.04 5.67
N VAL A 64 9.54 -6.05 5.18
CA VAL A 64 8.49 -6.28 4.19
C VAL A 64 9.11 -6.79 2.89
N THR A 65 8.67 -7.96 2.45
CA THR A 65 9.09 -8.63 1.22
C THR A 65 8.01 -8.64 0.14
N GLY A 66 6.76 -8.32 0.49
CA GLY A 66 5.66 -8.30 -0.48
C GLY A 66 4.50 -7.41 -0.06
N LEU A 67 3.72 -7.00 -1.05
CA LEU A 67 2.47 -6.26 -0.90
C LEU A 67 1.33 -7.02 -1.57
N ARG A 68 0.21 -7.23 -0.86
CA ARG A 68 -0.98 -7.87 -1.42
C ARG A 68 -2.17 -6.93 -1.40
N VAL A 69 -2.88 -6.89 -2.53
CA VAL A 69 -4.16 -6.20 -2.63
C VAL A 69 -5.20 -7.01 -1.86
N ALA A 70 -6.03 -6.31 -1.08
CA ALA A 70 -7.24 -6.83 -0.51
C ALA A 70 -8.42 -5.96 -0.94
N LEU A 71 -9.47 -6.60 -1.47
CA LEU A 71 -10.71 -5.95 -1.92
C LEU A 71 -11.86 -6.44 -1.03
N PRO A 72 -11.97 -5.95 0.21
CA PRO A 72 -12.93 -6.46 1.17
C PRO A 72 -14.36 -6.06 0.80
N VAL A 73 -15.30 -6.95 1.09
CA VAL A 73 -16.75 -6.68 1.04
C VAL A 73 -17.40 -7.08 2.38
N PRO A 74 -18.47 -6.40 2.82
CA PRO A 74 -19.18 -6.78 4.04
C PRO A 74 -19.58 -8.27 4.04
N GLY A 75 -19.29 -8.97 5.13
CA GLY A 75 -19.62 -10.39 5.29
C GLY A 75 -18.61 -11.37 4.67
N HIS A 76 -17.48 -10.91 4.14
CA HIS A 76 -16.43 -11.80 3.63
C HIS A 76 -15.68 -12.50 4.79
N PRO A 77 -15.80 -13.83 4.96
CA PRO A 77 -15.31 -14.53 6.15
C PRO A 77 -13.78 -14.61 6.26
N LEU A 78 -13.08 -14.51 5.13
CA LEU A 78 -11.61 -14.43 5.12
C LEU A 78 -11.10 -13.01 5.35
N GLY A 79 -11.95 -11.99 5.10
CA GLY A 79 -11.81 -10.60 5.49
C GLY A 79 -10.43 -9.96 5.39
N LEU A 80 -10.28 -8.84 6.10
CA LEU A 80 -8.99 -8.33 6.51
C LEU A 80 -8.73 -8.84 7.93
N SER A 81 -7.59 -9.48 8.16
CA SER A 81 -7.22 -10.02 9.48
C SER A 81 -6.45 -9.01 10.34
N GLY A 82 -6.49 -7.73 9.97
CA GLY A 82 -5.73 -6.66 10.60
C GLY A 82 -6.44 -6.02 11.80
N PRO A 83 -5.84 -4.96 12.39
CA PRO A 83 -6.45 -4.21 13.48
C PRO A 83 -7.84 -3.66 13.11
N PRO A 84 -8.78 -3.54 14.07
CA PRO A 84 -10.15 -3.08 13.79
C PRO A 84 -10.22 -1.76 13.02
N GLU A 85 -9.36 -0.79 13.36
CA GLU A 85 -9.32 0.52 12.70
C GLU A 85 -8.83 0.46 11.25
N PHE A 86 -7.94 -0.48 10.93
CA PHE A 86 -7.51 -0.73 9.56
C PHE A 86 -8.65 -1.36 8.76
N ASN A 87 -9.29 -2.39 9.33
CA ASN A 87 -10.40 -3.08 8.70
C ASN A 87 -11.58 -2.13 8.42
N ALA A 88 -11.93 -1.26 9.37
CA ALA A 88 -13.01 -0.30 9.21
C ALA A 88 -12.75 0.66 8.04
N ARG A 89 -11.54 1.26 7.97
CA ARG A 89 -11.15 2.15 6.88
C ARG A 89 -11.14 1.44 5.52
N ALA A 90 -10.62 0.23 5.48
CA ALA A 90 -10.54 -0.54 4.24
C ALA A 90 -11.91 -1.03 3.76
N LEU A 91 -12.85 -1.32 4.67
CA LEU A 91 -14.24 -1.61 4.31
C LEU A 91 -14.97 -0.36 3.80
N GLU A 92 -14.67 0.82 4.35
CA GLU A 92 -15.27 2.09 3.90
C GLU A 92 -14.88 2.43 2.45
N VAL A 93 -13.64 2.14 2.05
CA VAL A 93 -13.14 2.43 0.69
C VAL A 93 -13.08 1.20 -0.23
N GLU A 94 -13.50 0.03 0.27
CA GLU A 94 -13.53 -1.26 -0.44
C GLU A 94 -12.17 -1.74 -1.00
N GLU A 95 -11.07 -1.17 -0.51
CA GLU A 95 -9.72 -1.53 -0.93
C GLU A 95 -8.65 -1.33 0.16
N ALA A 96 -7.61 -2.18 0.13
CA ALA A 96 -6.45 -2.06 0.99
C ALA A 96 -5.21 -2.77 0.40
N VAL A 97 -4.05 -2.43 0.95
CA VAL A 97 -2.80 -3.17 0.72
C VAL A 97 -2.29 -3.71 2.06
N VAL A 98 -1.93 -4.98 2.08
CA VAL A 98 -1.35 -5.68 3.23
C VAL A 98 0.10 -6.01 2.95
N CYS A 99 0.99 -5.71 3.89
CA CYS A 99 2.40 -6.09 3.80
C CYS A 99 2.60 -7.57 4.20
N GLU A 100 3.55 -8.23 3.56
CA GLU A 100 4.04 -9.57 3.91
C GLU A 100 5.54 -9.52 4.20
N GLY A 101 6.02 -10.34 5.14
CA GLY A 101 7.43 -10.40 5.54
C GLY A 101 7.60 -10.63 7.03
#